data_AF-A0A161SBI8-F1
#
_entry.id   AF-A0A161SBI8-F1
#
_cell.length_a   1.000
_cell.length_b   1.000
_cell.length_c   1.000
_cell.angle_alpha   90.00
_cell.angle_beta   90.00
_cell.angle_gamma   90.00
#
_symmetry.space_group_name_H-M   'P 1'
#
loop_
_entity.id
_entity.type
_entity.pdbx_description
1 polymer ?
#
loop_
_entity_poly.entity_id
_entity_poly.type
_entity_poly.pdbx_seq_one_letter_code
_entity_poly.pdbx_strand_id
1 'polypeptide(L)'
;MTNAWLGREPGLRQFQAFRLADGSTLLVELGWQPQHASRRALGLPDGATGRWLPLPARLTLPGARLAYEGLTDAIDPVGLAERLGQPLRAGVVTLENPPGPLRPRPTRPPFSPDRHYAYALQWLLIGLCLVVGCAVLGRRRHESA
;
A
#
# COMPACT_ATOMS: atom_id res chain seq x y z
N MET A 1 -3.72 20.54 -1.70
CA MET A 1 -3.43 19.74 -0.49
C MET A 1 -3.41 18.27 -0.87
N THR A 2 -2.40 17.53 -0.40
CA THR A 2 -2.06 16.14 -0.75
C THR A 2 -2.44 15.20 0.40
N ASN A 3 -2.95 14.02 0.08
CA ASN A 3 -3.26 12.95 1.04
C ASN A 3 -2.59 11.61 0.71
N ALA A 4 -1.91 11.47 -0.44
CA ALA A 4 -1.30 10.19 -0.79
C ALA A 4 -0.17 10.38 -1.79
N TRP A 5 0.87 9.58 -1.64
CA TRP A 5 1.98 9.51 -2.59
C TRP A 5 1.80 8.33 -3.54
N LEU A 6 2.05 8.59 -4.82
CA LEU A 6 2.22 7.55 -5.84
C LEU A 6 3.64 7.67 -6.40
N GLY A 7 4.52 6.74 -6.03
CA GLY A 7 5.94 6.85 -6.32
C GLY A 7 6.56 8.05 -5.58
N ARG A 8 7.01 9.07 -6.32
CA ARG A 8 7.54 10.34 -5.78
C ARG A 8 6.60 11.53 -6.00
N GLU A 9 5.38 11.28 -6.47
CA GLU A 9 4.42 12.32 -6.79
C GLU A 9 3.36 12.46 -5.68
N PRO A 10 3.15 13.69 -5.14
CA PRO A 10 2.10 13.95 -4.16
C PRO A 10 0.74 14.11 -4.83
N GLY A 11 -0.31 13.52 -4.24
CA GLY A 11 -1.66 13.60 -4.78
C GLY A 11 -2.76 13.23 -3.80
N LEU A 12 -3.93 12.90 -4.35
CA LEU A 12 -5.18 12.70 -3.64
C LEU A 12 -5.84 11.38 -4.04
N ARG A 13 -6.22 10.59 -3.04
CA ARG A 13 -7.13 9.44 -3.19
C ARG A 13 -8.56 9.92 -3.10
N GLN A 14 -9.39 9.44 -4.01
CA GLN A 14 -10.84 9.64 -3.97
C GLN A 14 -11.53 8.38 -3.46
N PHE A 15 -12.45 8.56 -2.53
CA PHE A 15 -13.26 7.49 -1.97
C PHE A 15 -14.73 7.81 -2.14
N GLN A 16 -15.52 6.77 -2.38
CA GLN A 16 -16.97 6.84 -2.41
C GLN A 16 -17.56 5.80 -1.47
N ALA A 17 -18.55 6.22 -0.69
CA ALA A 17 -19.37 5.31 0.09
C ALA A 17 -20.38 4.62 -0.84
N PHE A 18 -20.40 3.30 -0.83
CA PHE A 18 -21.33 2.47 -1.58
C PHE A 18 -22.22 1.70 -0.62
N ARG A 19 -23.55 1.88 -0.72
CA ARG A 19 -24.52 1.20 0.14
C ARG A 19 -24.82 -0.19 -0.43
N LEU A 20 -24.73 -1.20 0.43
CA LEU A 20 -25.09 -2.57 0.11
C LEU A 20 -26.58 -2.82 0.37
N ALA A 21 -27.10 -3.89 -0.23
CA ALA A 21 -28.50 -4.31 -0.06
C ALA A 21 -28.84 -4.67 1.40
N ASP A 22 -27.85 -5.03 2.22
CA ASP A 22 -28.01 -5.35 3.64
C ASP A 22 -28.01 -4.11 4.55
N GLY A 23 -27.95 -2.90 3.97
CA GLY A 23 -27.88 -1.63 4.69
C GLY A 23 -26.48 -1.22 5.14
N SER A 24 -25.48 -2.10 5.06
CA SER A 24 -24.11 -1.74 5.36
C SER A 24 -23.48 -0.87 4.28
N THR A 25 -22.45 -0.12 4.66
CA THR A 25 -21.70 0.74 3.74
C THR A 25 -20.31 0.17 3.49
N LEU A 26 -19.92 0.18 2.23
CA LEU A 26 -18.59 -0.18 1.78
C LEU A 26 -17.86 1.06 1.29
N LEU A 27 -16.58 1.18 1.63
CA LEU A 27 -15.73 2.23 1.11
C LEU A 27 -15.07 1.75 -0.20
N VAL A 28 -15.28 2.49 -1.27
CA VAL A 28 -14.67 2.22 -2.59
C VAL A 28 -13.64 3.30 -2.89
N GLU A 29 -12.37 2.91 -3.08
CA GLU A 29 -11.32 3.79 -3.60
C GLU A 29 -11.43 3.84 -5.13
N LEU A 30 -11.87 4.98 -5.64
CA LEU A 30 -12.04 5.22 -7.08
C LEU A 30 -10.71 5.36 -7.80
N GLY A 31 -9.65 5.79 -7.10
CA GLY A 31 -8.31 5.95 -7.64
C GLY A 31 -7.56 7.15 -7.07
N TRP A 32 -6.41 7.45 -7.66
CA TRP A 32 -5.49 8.51 -7.23
C TRP A 32 -5.34 9.60 -8.30
N GLN A 33 -5.23 10.86 -7.92
CA GLN A 33 -4.91 11.96 -8.84
C GLN A 33 -3.77 12.84 -8.31
N PRO A 34 -2.99 13.49 -9.18
CA PRO A 34 -1.97 14.45 -8.75
C PRO A 34 -2.58 15.62 -7.98
N GLN A 35 -1.79 16.22 -7.07
CA GLN A 35 -2.24 17.39 -6.31
C GLN A 35 -2.59 18.58 -7.21
N HIS A 36 -1.86 18.74 -8.31
CA HIS A 36 -2.03 19.83 -9.27
C HIS A 36 -3.17 19.58 -10.26
N ALA A 37 -3.75 18.37 -10.30
CA ALA A 37 -4.87 18.07 -11.17
C ALA A 37 -6.17 18.69 -10.62
N SER A 38 -7.02 19.20 -11.51
CA SER A 38 -8.34 19.71 -11.15
C SER A 38 -9.15 18.66 -10.41
N ARG A 39 -9.66 18.99 -9.23
CA ARG A 39 -10.53 18.11 -8.46
C ARG A 39 -11.88 17.99 -9.17
N ARG A 40 -12.24 16.76 -9.51
CA ARG A 40 -13.58 16.43 -9.99
C ARG A 40 -14.10 15.28 -9.15
N ALA A 41 -15.26 15.46 -8.53
CA ALA A 41 -15.97 14.35 -7.92
C ALA A 41 -16.41 13.41 -9.05
N LEU A 42 -15.86 12.21 -9.07
CA LEU A 42 -16.25 11.16 -10.00
C LEU A 42 -17.17 10.18 -9.26
N GLY A 43 -18.15 9.65 -9.98
CA GLY A 43 -18.95 8.54 -9.50
C GLY A 43 -18.27 7.20 -9.80
N LEU A 44 -18.68 6.18 -9.05
CA LEU A 44 -18.40 4.78 -9.36
C LEU A 44 -18.98 4.44 -10.74
N PRO A 45 -18.15 3.96 -11.70
CA PRO A 45 -18.63 3.53 -13.00
C PRO A 45 -19.56 2.32 -12.89
N ASP A 46 -20.50 2.20 -13.82
CA ASP A 46 -21.33 1.00 -13.94
C ASP A 46 -20.47 -0.22 -14.27
N GLY A 47 -20.75 -1.34 -13.58
CA GLY A 47 -19.98 -2.58 -13.78
C GLY A 47 -18.53 -2.52 -13.28
N ALA A 48 -18.17 -1.52 -12.47
CA ALA A 48 -16.82 -1.39 -11.94
C ALA A 48 -16.38 -2.64 -11.15
N THR A 49 -15.20 -3.14 -11.47
CA THR A 49 -14.54 -4.22 -10.76
C THR A 49 -13.41 -3.68 -9.88
N GLY A 50 -13.21 -4.32 -8.73
CA GLY A 50 -12.21 -3.89 -7.78
C GLY A 50 -11.76 -5.03 -6.89
N ARG A 51 -10.68 -4.79 -6.17
CA ARG A 51 -10.10 -5.73 -5.22
C ARG A 51 -10.45 -5.33 -3.81
N TRP A 52 -11.00 -6.28 -3.04
CA TRP A 52 -11.16 -6.10 -1.60
C TRP A 52 -9.79 -6.11 -0.92
N LEU A 53 -9.53 -5.08 -0.14
CA LEU A 53 -8.38 -4.99 0.74
C LEU A 53 -8.86 -4.79 2.19
N PRO A 54 -8.22 -5.46 3.17
CA PRO A 54 -8.45 -5.12 4.56
C PRO A 54 -8.13 -3.63 4.76
N LEU A 55 -8.88 -2.97 5.65
CA LEU A 55 -8.55 -1.60 6.04
C LEU A 55 -7.08 -1.58 6.49
N PRO A 56 -6.23 -0.70 5.93
CA PRO A 56 -4.86 -0.63 6.37
C PRO A 56 -4.85 -0.37 7.87
N ALA A 57 -4.10 -1.20 8.61
CA ALA A 57 -3.88 -0.97 10.03
C ALA A 57 -3.38 0.46 10.23
N ARG A 58 -3.87 1.15 11.28
CA ARG A 58 -3.51 2.54 11.58
C ARG A 58 -2.01 2.64 11.84
N LEU A 59 -1.22 2.89 10.79
CA LEU A 59 0.17 3.32 10.90
C LEU A 59 0.20 4.82 10.63
N THR A 60 -0.41 5.59 11.53
CA THR A 60 -0.31 7.06 11.53
C THR A 60 1.01 7.45 12.18
N LEU A 61 1.97 7.87 11.37
CA LEU A 61 3.15 8.57 11.86
C LEU A 61 2.73 9.90 12.53
N PRO A 62 3.52 10.45 13.47
CA PRO A 62 3.28 11.79 14.00
C PRO A 62 3.14 12.81 12.85
N GLY A 63 2.03 13.56 12.82
CA GLY A 63 1.69 14.50 11.74
C GLY A 63 0.74 13.96 10.67
N ALA A 64 0.35 12.69 10.75
CA ALA A 64 -0.67 12.09 9.88
C ALA A 64 -2.05 12.75 10.05
N ARG A 65 -2.73 13.07 8.95
CA ARG A 65 -4.02 13.76 8.97
C ARG A 65 -5.17 12.80 8.68
N LEU A 66 -6.22 12.87 9.50
CA LEU A 66 -7.35 11.93 9.52
C LEU A 66 -8.39 12.27 8.43
N ALA A 67 -8.89 11.21 7.77
CA ALA A 67 -9.74 11.28 6.58
C ALA A 67 -11.00 12.16 6.68
N TYR A 68 -11.45 12.51 7.89
CA TYR A 68 -12.65 13.31 8.10
C TYR A 68 -12.46 14.83 7.83
N GLU A 69 -11.21 15.31 7.73
CA GLU A 69 -10.87 16.72 7.43
C GLU A 69 -10.45 16.94 5.95
N GLY A 70 -10.72 15.97 5.06
CA GLY A 70 -10.32 16.06 3.65
C GLY A 70 -8.82 15.84 3.39
N LEU A 71 -8.09 15.36 4.40
CA LEU A 71 -6.65 15.04 4.40
C LEU A 71 -6.54 13.59 4.91
N THR A 72 -5.75 12.70 4.31
CA THR A 72 -5.89 11.25 4.56
C THR A 72 -4.57 10.49 4.45
N ASP A 73 -3.80 10.46 5.53
CA ASP A 73 -2.71 9.48 5.67
C ASP A 73 -3.24 8.15 6.25
N ALA A 74 -4.42 8.19 6.90
CA ALA A 74 -5.14 7.03 7.43
C ALA A 74 -6.67 7.21 7.39
N ILE A 75 -7.39 6.10 7.24
CA ILE A 75 -8.87 6.07 7.24
C ILE A 75 -9.34 5.85 8.68
N ASP A 76 -10.25 6.70 9.17
CA ASP A 76 -10.91 6.52 10.47
C ASP A 76 -12.30 5.87 10.27
N PRO A 77 -12.43 4.55 10.42
CA PRO A 77 -13.69 3.85 10.15
C PRO A 77 -14.81 4.22 11.14
N VAL A 78 -14.46 4.55 12.40
CA VAL A 78 -15.45 4.87 13.44
C VAL A 78 -16.10 6.22 13.14
N GLY A 79 -15.30 7.28 13.00
CA GLY A 79 -15.83 8.60 12.64
C GLY A 79 -16.52 8.63 11.28
N LEU A 80 -16.08 7.79 10.33
CA LEU A 80 -16.75 7.67 9.03
C LEU A 80 -18.13 6.98 9.15
N ALA A 81 -18.24 5.92 9.95
CA ALA A 81 -19.52 5.25 10.21
C ALA A 81 -20.53 6.17 10.91
N GLU A 82 -20.08 6.92 11.93
CA GLU A 82 -20.92 7.90 12.64
C GLU A 82 -21.47 8.97 11.69
N ARG A 83 -20.62 9.53 10.83
CA ARG A 83 -21.03 10.55 9.84
C ARG A 83 -21.98 10.02 8.77
N LEU A 84 -21.75 8.78 8.32
CA LEU A 84 -22.61 8.15 7.32
C LEU A 84 -23.92 7.62 7.93
N GLY A 85 -24.01 7.53 9.26
CA GLY A 85 -25.17 6.99 9.98
C GLY A 85 -25.44 5.52 9.67
N GLN A 86 -24.41 4.77 9.25
CA GLN A 86 -24.54 3.39 8.74
C GLN A 86 -23.31 2.57 9.15
N PRO A 87 -23.46 1.24 9.37
CA PRO A 87 -22.33 0.39 9.70
C PRO A 87 -21.36 0.29 8.51
N LEU A 88 -20.10 0.64 8.74
CA LEU A 88 -19.04 0.55 7.74
C LEU A 88 -18.40 -0.85 7.78
N ARG A 89 -18.31 -1.52 6.62
CA ARG A 89 -17.61 -2.81 6.52
C ARG A 89 -16.11 -2.64 6.73
N ALA A 90 -15.50 -3.64 7.34
CA ALA A 90 -14.06 -3.65 7.65
C ALA A 90 -13.19 -3.90 6.40
N GLY A 91 -13.14 -2.95 5.48
CA GLY A 91 -12.31 -3.03 4.28
C GLY A 91 -12.53 -1.87 3.31
N VAL A 92 -11.69 -1.84 2.28
CA VAL A 92 -11.81 -0.91 1.15
C VAL A 92 -11.75 -1.72 -0.13
N VAL A 93 -12.62 -1.43 -1.08
CA VAL A 93 -12.50 -1.94 -2.45
C VAL A 93 -11.74 -0.93 -3.29
N THR A 94 -10.58 -1.30 -3.82
CA THR A 94 -9.83 -0.46 -4.75
C THR A 94 -10.16 -0.86 -6.18
N LEU A 95 -10.58 0.09 -7.00
CA LEU A 95 -10.88 -0.17 -8.41
C LEU A 95 -9.62 -0.60 -9.17
N GLU A 96 -9.77 -1.62 -10.03
CA GLU A 96 -8.71 -2.03 -10.94
C GLU A 96 -8.62 -1.07 -12.14
N ASN A 97 -9.79 -0.62 -12.62
CA ASN A 97 -9.94 0.35 -13.71
C ASN A 97 -10.60 1.63 -13.19
N PRO A 98 -9.81 2.60 -12.73
CA PRO A 98 -10.36 3.84 -12.19
C PRO A 98 -10.90 4.75 -13.32
N PRO A 99 -11.96 5.53 -13.08
CA PRO A 99 -12.47 6.47 -14.07
C PRO A 99 -11.45 7.59 -14.32
N GLY A 100 -11.26 7.97 -15.59
CA GLY A 100 -10.39 9.09 -15.93
C GLY A 100 -10.86 10.40 -15.28
N PRO A 101 -9.96 11.26 -14.75
CA PRO A 101 -8.49 11.22 -14.86
C PRO A 101 -7.76 10.48 -13.73
N LEU A 102 -8.44 9.65 -12.95
CA LEU A 102 -7.80 8.94 -11.85
C LEU A 102 -6.85 7.86 -12.38
N ARG A 103 -5.70 7.72 -11.71
CA ARG A 103 -4.70 6.70 -11.96
C ARG A 103 -4.90 5.51 -11.02
N PRO A 104 -4.66 4.28 -11.50
CA PRO A 104 -4.75 3.10 -10.67
C PRO A 104 -3.64 3.12 -9.62
N ARG A 105 -3.99 2.70 -8.40
CA ARG A 105 -3.00 2.53 -7.34
C ARG A 105 -2.60 1.05 -7.28
N PRO A 106 -1.30 0.73 -7.30
CA PRO A 106 -0.87 -0.65 -7.14
C PRO A 106 -1.33 -1.16 -5.77
N THR A 107 -2.19 -2.18 -5.79
CA THR A 107 -2.73 -2.83 -4.58
C THR A 107 -1.72 -3.79 -3.94
N ARG A 108 -0.64 -4.10 -4.67
CA ARG A 108 0.52 -4.84 -4.16
C ARG A 108 1.77 -4.00 -4.39
N PRO A 109 2.67 -3.91 -3.40
CA PRO A 109 3.97 -3.31 -3.63
C PRO A 109 4.69 -4.05 -4.76
N PRO A 110 5.42 -3.34 -5.64
CA PRO A 110 6.22 -4.00 -6.66
C PRO A 110 7.31 -4.83 -5.96
N PHE A 111 7.16 -6.14 -6.03
CA PHE A 111 8.13 -7.09 -5.50
C PHE A 111 9.22 -7.29 -6.56
N SER A 112 10.08 -6.28 -6.77
CA SER A 112 11.19 -6.45 -7.70
C SER A 112 12.32 -7.25 -7.03
N PRO A 113 12.77 -8.37 -7.63
CA PRO A 113 13.85 -9.18 -7.07
C PRO A 113 15.19 -8.43 -7.06
N ASP A 114 15.32 -7.37 -7.86
CA ASP A 114 16.56 -6.58 -8.00
C ASP A 114 17.12 -6.05 -6.67
N ARG A 115 16.25 -5.64 -5.73
CA ARG A 115 16.70 -5.18 -4.40
C ARG A 115 17.22 -6.30 -3.51
N HIS A 116 16.87 -7.55 -3.82
CA HIS A 116 17.21 -8.72 -3.01
C HIS A 116 18.47 -9.43 -3.49
N TYR A 117 18.89 -9.24 -4.75
CA TYR A 117 20.09 -9.88 -5.29
C TYR A 117 21.37 -9.44 -4.59
N ALA A 118 21.50 -8.14 -4.27
CA ALA A 118 22.69 -7.65 -3.56
C ALA A 118 22.83 -8.32 -2.18
N TYR A 119 21.71 -8.47 -1.46
CA TYR A 119 21.67 -9.14 -0.16
C TYR A 119 21.94 -10.64 -0.28
N ALA A 120 21.35 -11.31 -1.27
CA ALA A 120 21.63 -12.72 -1.54
C ALA A 120 23.10 -12.96 -1.90
N LEU A 121 23.69 -12.10 -2.72
CA LEU A 121 25.11 -12.16 -3.08
C LEU A 121 26.01 -11.95 -1.86
N GLN A 122 25.66 -11.01 -0.97
CA GLN A 122 26.38 -10.79 0.27
C GLN A 122 26.42 -12.08 1.11
N TRP A 123 25.28 -12.75 1.30
CA TRP A 123 25.24 -14.00 2.06
C TRP A 123 26.03 -15.13 1.39
N LEU A 124 25.95 -15.22 0.07
CA LEU A 124 26.73 -16.19 -0.70
C LEU A 124 28.23 -16.00 -0.49
N LEU A 125 28.72 -14.76 -0.58
CA LEU A 125 30.13 -14.44 -0.38
C LEU A 125 30.60 -14.69 1.05
N ILE A 126 29.78 -14.34 2.05
CA ILE A 126 30.08 -14.65 3.46
C ILE A 126 30.18 -16.16 3.66
N GLY A 127 29.22 -16.93 3.16
CA GLY A 127 29.24 -18.39 3.22
C GLY A 127 30.49 -18.99 2.56
N LEU A 128 30.87 -18.48 1.38
CA LEU A 128 32.06 -18.91 0.67
C LEU A 128 33.35 -18.62 1.47
N CYS A 129 33.47 -17.41 2.03
CA CYS A 129 34.61 -17.04 2.87
C CYS A 129 34.74 -17.95 4.10
N LEU A 130 33.62 -18.33 4.73
CA LEU A 130 33.63 -19.26 5.87
C LEU A 130 34.09 -20.65 5.46
N VAL A 131 33.57 -21.20 4.36
CA VAL A 131 33.96 -22.52 3.85
C VAL A 131 35.45 -22.56 3.50
N VAL A 132 35.92 -21.56 2.76
CA VAL A 132 37.34 -21.44 2.38
C VAL A 132 38.22 -21.26 3.61
N GLY A 133 37.81 -20.40 4.56
CA GLY A 133 38.54 -20.19 5.81
C GLY A 133 38.69 -21.48 6.62
N CYS A 134 37.61 -22.24 6.78
CA CYS A 134 37.63 -23.55 7.45
C CYS A 134 38.53 -24.56 6.72
N ALA A 135 38.46 -24.61 5.39
CA ALA A 135 39.31 -25.52 4.60
C ALA A 135 40.80 -25.18 4.74
N VAL A 136 41.17 -23.89 4.66
CA VAL A 136 42.55 -23.44 4.82
C VAL A 136 43.08 -23.72 6.23
N LEU A 137 42.28 -23.41 7.27
CA LEU A 137 42.65 -23.69 8.66
C LEU A 137 42.78 -25.19 8.92
N GLY A 138 41.88 -26.00 8.36
CA GLY A 138 41.95 -27.46 8.46
C GLY A 138 43.21 -28.03 7.82
N ARG A 139 43.56 -27.60 6.60
CA ARG A 139 44.79 -28.03 5.92
C ARG A 139 46.04 -27.66 6.69
N ARG A 140 46.13 -26.43 7.22
CA ARG A 140 47.27 -25.99 8.04
C ARG A 140 47.45 -26.79 9.32
N ARG A 141 46.35 -27.20 9.97
CA ARG A 141 46.40 -28.05 11.18
C ARG A 141 46.91 -29.47 10.87
N HIS A 142 46.59 -30.00 9.70
CA HIS A 142 47.10 -31.31 9.27
C HIS A 142 48.57 -31.28 8.85
N GLU A 143 49.10 -30.15 8.38
CA GLU A 143 50.53 -30.00 8.03
C GLU A 143 51.44 -29.79 9.26
N SER A 144 50.87 -29.40 10.41
CA SER A 144 51.59 -29.13 11.67
C SER A 144 51.45 -30.23 12.72
N ALA A 145 50.78 -31.34 12.38
CA ALA A 145 50.64 -32.54 13.20
C ALA A 145 51.45 -33.69 12.59
#